data_AF-R5DK40-F1
#
_entry.id   AF-R5DK40-F1
#
_cell.length_a   1.000
_cell.length_b   1.000
_cell.length_c   1.000
_cell.angle_alpha   90.00
_cell.angle_beta   90.00
_cell.angle_gamma   90.00
#
_symmetry.space_group_name_H-M   'P 1'
#
loop_
_entity.id
_entity.type
_entity.pdbx_description
1 polymer ?
#
loop_
_entity_poly.entity_id
_entity_poly.type
_entity_poly.pdbx_seq_one_letter_code
_entity_poly.pdbx_strand_id
1 'polypeptide(L)'
;MKKAFTLAEVLITLGIIGVVAALTMPSLIEHHQKQVVETKLKSFYSIMNQAIQIASIDEGGLDEFNTTLANSCSDAEAGSIECNKANYEKYFKNHLKSTSYIDNPNEIGGFAVALTNGAIASFRYKCRDIGLYINKDAIKNTRVGKNYFQFAFYSPGASGNRSKYFKGKGMEPYINGDWDGTTKGSKGLYSDSRNATKIIQLNNWKIPKDYPFWK
;
A
#
# COMPACT_ATOMS: atom_id res chain seq x y z
N MET A 1 -42.05 -6.68 46.25
CA MET A 1 -42.14 -5.56 45.28
C MET A 1 -41.07 -5.76 44.21
N LYS A 2 -41.45 -5.93 42.93
CA LYS A 2 -40.48 -5.93 41.83
C LYS A 2 -40.15 -4.47 41.50
N LYS A 3 -38.90 -4.06 41.71
CA LYS A 3 -38.39 -2.77 41.23
C LYS A 3 -38.24 -2.88 39.71
N ALA A 4 -39.03 -2.13 38.96
CA ALA A 4 -38.89 -1.98 37.51
C ALA A 4 -38.35 -0.58 37.22
N PHE A 5 -37.53 -0.45 36.18
CA PHE A 5 -37.04 0.85 35.73
C PHE A 5 -38.20 1.68 35.17
N THR A 6 -38.19 2.97 35.47
CA THR A 6 -39.12 3.94 34.90
C THR A 6 -38.74 4.25 33.45
N LEU A 7 -39.73 4.67 32.66
CA LEU A 7 -39.50 5.10 31.27
C LEU A 7 -38.46 6.24 31.21
N ALA A 8 -38.50 7.18 32.16
CA ALA A 8 -37.56 8.30 32.22
C ALA A 8 -36.12 7.84 32.49
N GLU A 9 -35.92 6.87 33.40
CA GLU A 9 -34.58 6.31 33.68
C GLU A 9 -34.02 5.60 32.44
N VAL A 10 -34.85 4.87 31.69
CA VAL A 10 -34.42 4.21 30.44
C VAL A 10 -34.09 5.24 29.35
N LEU A 11 -34.89 6.30 29.21
CA LEU A 11 -34.64 7.34 28.20
C LEU A 11 -33.38 8.16 28.49
N ILE A 12 -33.14 8.52 29.75
CA ILE A 12 -31.93 9.26 30.15
C ILE A 12 -30.69 8.39 29.92
N THR A 13 -30.74 7.11 30.28
CA THR A 13 -29.60 6.19 30.07
C THR A 13 -29.30 5.96 28.59
N LEU A 14 -30.32 5.75 27.76
CA LEU A 14 -30.15 5.66 26.31
C LEU A 14 -29.65 6.97 25.70
N GLY A 15 -30.12 8.13 26.17
CA GLY A 15 -29.63 9.43 25.74
C GLY A 15 -28.15 9.64 26.06
N ILE A 16 -27.72 9.31 27.28
CA ILE A 16 -26.30 9.39 27.68
C ILE A 16 -25.44 8.45 26.84
N ILE A 17 -25.85 7.18 26.70
CA ILE A 17 -25.09 6.20 25.88
C ILE A 17 -25.03 6.64 24.42
N GLY A 18 -26.11 7.20 23.87
CA GLY A 18 -26.15 7.72 22.50
C GLY A 18 -25.14 8.84 22.28
N VAL A 19 -25.07 9.83 23.20
CA VAL A 19 -24.09 10.93 23.12
C VAL A 19 -22.66 10.41 23.24
N VAL A 20 -22.39 9.54 24.23
CA VAL A 20 -21.05 8.97 24.41
C VAL A 20 -20.61 8.18 23.18
N ALA A 21 -21.48 7.31 22.65
CA ALA A 21 -21.20 6.52 21.46
C ALA A 21 -20.92 7.42 20.24
N ALA A 22 -21.69 8.52 20.06
CA ALA A 22 -21.47 9.46 18.96
C ALA A 22 -20.08 10.13 19.02
N LEU A 23 -19.53 10.37 20.22
CA LEU A 23 -18.20 10.95 20.41
C LEU A 23 -17.08 9.91 20.26
N THR A 24 -17.31 8.65 20.66
CA THR A 24 -16.26 7.62 20.68
C THR A 24 -16.17 6.81 19.38
N MET A 25 -17.30 6.55 18.71
CA MET A 25 -17.33 5.71 17.50
C MET A 25 -16.40 6.22 16.38
N PRO A 26 -16.36 7.53 16.06
CA PRO A 26 -15.47 8.03 15.00
C PRO A 26 -13.99 7.74 15.29
N SER A 27 -13.55 7.97 16.53
CA SER A 27 -12.16 7.73 16.94
C SER A 27 -11.80 6.24 16.91
N LEU A 28 -12.71 5.37 17.35
CA LEU A 28 -12.50 3.92 17.32
C LEU A 28 -12.41 3.40 15.88
N ILE A 29 -13.31 3.85 15.00
CA ILE A 29 -13.30 3.49 13.57
C ILE A 29 -11.99 3.94 12.93
N GLU A 30 -11.55 5.18 13.21
CA GLU A 30 -10.30 5.71 12.68
C GLU A 30 -9.10 4.89 13.14
N HIS A 31 -9.02 4.55 14.44
CA HIS A 31 -7.95 3.74 14.99
C HIS A 31 -7.91 2.34 14.36
N HIS A 32 -9.07 1.70 14.22
CA HIS A 32 -9.17 0.39 13.57
C HIS A 32 -8.73 0.45 12.10
N GLN A 33 -9.17 1.46 11.34
CA GLN A 33 -8.73 1.65 9.96
C GLN A 33 -7.22 1.80 9.86
N LYS A 34 -6.58 2.58 10.76
CA LYS A 34 -5.11 2.69 10.81
C LYS A 34 -4.45 1.33 11.02
N GLN A 35 -4.91 0.56 12.00
CA GLN A 35 -4.36 -0.78 12.28
C GLN A 35 -4.48 -1.73 11.08
N VAL A 36 -5.61 -1.69 10.37
CA VAL A 36 -5.81 -2.48 9.15
C VAL A 36 -4.80 -2.09 8.08
N VAL A 37 -4.60 -0.78 7.86
CA VAL A 37 -3.62 -0.27 6.88
C VAL A 37 -2.19 -0.69 7.25
N GLU A 38 -1.77 -0.45 8.49
CA GLU A 38 -0.45 -0.82 9.00
C GLU A 38 -0.15 -2.31 8.78
N THR A 39 -1.11 -3.17 9.13
CA THR A 39 -0.98 -4.62 9.02
C THR A 39 -0.86 -5.05 7.55
N LYS A 40 -1.72 -4.51 6.69
CA LYS A 40 -1.71 -4.81 5.24
C LYS A 40 -0.39 -4.37 4.59
N LEU A 41 0.09 -3.17 4.91
CA LEU A 41 1.36 -2.66 4.37
C LEU A 41 2.56 -3.50 4.80
N LYS A 42 2.67 -3.79 6.10
CA LYS A 42 3.78 -4.60 6.63
C LYS A 42 3.79 -6.01 6.04
N SER A 43 2.62 -6.64 5.98
CA SER A 43 2.47 -7.98 5.40
C SER A 43 2.81 -7.99 3.91
N PHE A 44 2.25 -7.05 3.14
CA PHE A 44 2.51 -6.94 1.70
C PHE A 44 3.98 -6.71 1.40
N TYR A 45 4.63 -5.76 2.10
CA TYR A 45 6.06 -5.49 1.93
C TYR A 45 6.93 -6.73 2.20
N SER A 46 6.61 -7.48 3.26
CA SER A 46 7.34 -8.70 3.60
C SER A 46 7.17 -9.80 2.54
N ILE A 47 5.93 -10.07 2.13
CA ILE A 47 5.62 -11.11 1.13
C ILE A 47 6.25 -10.78 -0.22
N MET A 48 6.14 -9.52 -0.67
CA MET A 48 6.72 -9.07 -1.93
C MET A 48 8.24 -9.19 -1.95
N ASN A 49 8.91 -8.78 -0.87
CA ASN A 49 10.37 -8.90 -0.82
C ASN A 49 10.85 -10.35 -0.73
N GLN A 50 10.09 -11.24 -0.08
CA GLN A 50 10.37 -12.68 -0.16
C GLN A 50 10.22 -13.22 -1.58
N ALA A 51 9.17 -12.83 -2.29
CA ALA A 51 8.97 -13.22 -3.68
C ALA A 51 10.11 -12.71 -4.59
N ILE A 52 10.55 -11.46 -4.41
CA ILE A 52 11.69 -10.90 -5.14
C ILE A 52 12.98 -11.67 -4.83
N GLN A 53 13.22 -12.04 -3.57
CA GLN A 53 14.40 -12.83 -3.21
C GLN A 53 14.41 -14.20 -3.92
N ILE A 54 13.26 -14.89 -3.96
CA ILE A 54 13.13 -16.17 -4.64
C ILE A 54 13.33 -16.00 -6.15
N ALA A 55 12.65 -15.03 -6.77
CA ALA A 55 12.84 -14.73 -8.19
C ALA A 55 14.29 -14.35 -8.53
N SER A 56 14.98 -13.65 -7.61
CA SER A 56 16.40 -13.32 -7.76
C SER A 56 17.27 -14.57 -7.72
N ILE A 57 16.99 -15.54 -6.84
CA ILE A 57 17.73 -16.80 -6.78
C ILE A 57 17.52 -17.60 -8.08
N ASP A 58 16.28 -17.68 -8.57
CA ASP A 58 15.94 -18.46 -9.77
C ASP A 58 16.57 -17.89 -11.04
N GLU A 59 16.75 -16.56 -11.11
CA GLU A 59 17.34 -15.88 -12.27
C GLU A 59 18.86 -15.69 -12.15
N GLY A 60 19.49 -16.16 -11.07
CA GLY A 60 20.95 -16.13 -10.88
C GLY A 60 21.49 -14.90 -10.14
N GLY A 61 20.62 -14.05 -9.61
CA GLY A 61 20.97 -12.89 -8.81
C GLY A 61 19.92 -11.78 -8.90
N LEU A 62 20.05 -10.76 -8.04
CA LEU A 62 19.16 -9.60 -8.05
C LEU A 62 19.36 -8.74 -9.31
N ASP A 63 20.60 -8.64 -9.80
CA ASP A 63 20.95 -7.83 -10.97
C ASP A 63 20.44 -8.50 -12.26
N GLU A 64 20.59 -9.82 -12.34
CA GLU A 64 20.06 -10.66 -13.40
C GLU A 64 18.54 -10.59 -13.44
N PHE A 65 17.86 -10.83 -12.29
CA PHE A 65 16.41 -10.71 -12.21
C PHE A 65 15.91 -9.33 -12.65
N ASN A 66 16.56 -8.25 -12.19
CA ASN A 66 16.19 -6.92 -12.64
C ASN A 66 16.40 -6.74 -14.16
N THR A 67 17.47 -7.29 -14.73
CA THR A 67 17.72 -7.22 -16.17
C THR A 67 16.67 -8.01 -16.96
N THR A 68 16.33 -9.22 -16.52
CA THR A 68 15.24 -10.01 -17.09
C THR A 68 13.93 -9.25 -17.04
N LEU A 69 13.59 -8.64 -15.91
CA LEU A 69 12.37 -7.86 -15.74
C LEU A 69 12.37 -6.59 -16.60
N ALA A 70 13.51 -5.90 -16.73
CA ALA A 70 13.65 -4.73 -17.58
C ALA A 70 13.46 -5.06 -19.08
N ASN A 71 13.82 -6.28 -19.49
CA ASN A 71 13.71 -6.76 -20.86
C ASN A 71 12.45 -7.62 -21.12
N SER A 72 11.53 -7.73 -20.14
CA SER A 72 10.37 -8.62 -20.24
C SER A 72 9.39 -8.27 -21.36
N CYS A 73 9.37 -6.99 -21.76
CA CYS A 73 8.59 -6.46 -22.87
C CYS A 73 9.19 -5.13 -23.34
N SER A 74 8.73 -4.61 -24.48
CA SER A 74 9.19 -3.32 -25.00
C SER A 74 8.80 -2.17 -24.06
N ASP A 75 9.48 -1.02 -24.16
CA ASP A 75 9.14 0.14 -23.35
C ASP A 75 7.77 0.73 -23.69
N ALA A 76 7.31 0.56 -24.94
CA ALA A 76 5.96 0.93 -25.34
C ALA A 76 4.88 0.08 -24.63
N GLU A 77 5.22 -1.16 -24.27
CA GLU A 77 4.32 -2.12 -23.62
C GLU A 77 4.52 -2.19 -22.10
N ALA A 78 5.44 -1.41 -21.52
CA ALA A 78 5.77 -1.50 -20.10
C ALA A 78 4.55 -1.32 -19.18
N GLY A 79 3.58 -0.51 -19.61
CA GLY A 79 2.31 -0.27 -18.92
C GLY A 79 1.15 -1.20 -19.30
N SER A 80 1.34 -2.12 -20.27
CA SER A 80 0.27 -2.98 -20.76
C SER A 80 -0.15 -4.02 -19.73
N ILE A 81 -1.41 -4.45 -19.81
CA ILE A 81 -1.95 -5.48 -18.91
C ILE A 81 -1.22 -6.79 -19.17
N GLU A 82 -0.99 -7.13 -20.43
CA GLU A 82 -0.36 -8.35 -20.90
C GLU A 82 1.05 -8.50 -20.30
N CYS A 83 1.89 -7.47 -20.41
CA CYS A 83 3.25 -7.52 -19.89
C CYS A 83 3.29 -7.65 -18.36
N ASN A 84 2.47 -6.86 -17.66
CA ASN A 84 2.44 -6.89 -16.19
C ASN A 84 1.82 -8.19 -15.65
N LYS A 85 0.79 -8.72 -16.33
CA LYS A 85 0.18 -10.01 -15.98
C LYS A 85 1.18 -11.16 -16.18
N ALA A 86 1.87 -11.22 -17.30
CA ALA A 86 2.87 -12.27 -17.56
C ALA A 86 3.98 -12.29 -16.50
N ASN A 87 4.54 -11.12 -16.18
CA ASN A 87 5.56 -11.00 -15.12
C ASN A 87 5.01 -11.38 -13.74
N TYR A 88 3.78 -10.97 -13.41
CA TYR A 88 3.14 -11.36 -12.17
C TYR A 88 2.95 -12.87 -12.07
N GLU A 89 2.47 -13.51 -13.12
CA GLU A 89 2.26 -14.96 -13.13
C GLU A 89 3.56 -15.74 -12.99
N LYS A 90 4.64 -15.25 -13.60
CA LYS A 90 5.96 -15.88 -13.52
C LYS A 90 6.56 -15.78 -12.12
N TYR A 91 6.58 -14.59 -11.51
CA TYR A 91 7.40 -14.35 -10.31
C TYR A 91 6.61 -14.17 -9.01
N PHE A 92 5.35 -13.77 -9.08
CA PHE A 92 4.65 -13.19 -7.92
C PHE A 92 3.39 -13.98 -7.50
N LYS A 93 2.72 -14.64 -8.45
CA LYS A 93 1.45 -15.37 -8.25
C LYS A 93 1.49 -16.40 -7.11
N ASN A 94 2.55 -17.18 -7.03
CA ASN A 94 2.69 -18.25 -6.02
C ASN A 94 2.91 -17.71 -4.59
N HIS A 95 3.35 -16.46 -4.45
CA HIS A 95 3.67 -15.86 -3.16
C HIS A 95 2.55 -14.96 -2.62
N LEU A 96 1.89 -14.18 -3.48
CA LEU A 96 0.89 -13.21 -3.06
C LEU A 96 -0.48 -13.80 -2.71
N LYS A 97 -0.76 -15.07 -3.05
CA LYS A 97 -2.06 -15.72 -2.80
C LYS A 97 -3.23 -14.84 -3.26
N SER A 98 -3.22 -14.44 -4.53
CA SER A 98 -4.31 -13.66 -5.13
C SER A 98 -5.57 -14.50 -5.34
N THR A 99 -6.74 -13.90 -5.17
CA THR A 99 -8.05 -14.52 -5.39
C THR A 99 -8.60 -14.30 -6.79
N SER A 100 -8.33 -13.14 -7.39
CA SER A 100 -8.80 -12.81 -8.74
C SER A 100 -7.94 -11.74 -9.40
N TYR A 101 -8.00 -11.68 -10.73
CA TYR A 101 -7.38 -10.61 -11.51
C TYR A 101 -8.36 -9.46 -11.72
N ILE A 102 -7.82 -8.26 -11.85
CA ILE A 102 -8.54 -7.03 -12.17
C ILE A 102 -7.76 -6.41 -13.34
N ASP A 103 -8.25 -6.65 -14.54
CA ASP A 103 -7.63 -6.30 -15.81
C ASP A 103 -8.59 -5.51 -16.73
N ASN A 104 -9.59 -4.86 -16.15
CA ASN A 104 -10.42 -3.90 -16.86
C ASN A 104 -9.79 -2.49 -16.75
N PRO A 105 -9.31 -1.88 -17.86
CA PRO A 105 -8.72 -0.55 -17.85
C PRO A 105 -9.64 0.54 -17.30
N ASN A 106 -10.96 0.35 -17.41
CA ASN A 106 -11.97 1.29 -16.89
C ASN A 106 -12.14 1.19 -15.36
N GLU A 107 -11.72 0.07 -14.76
CA GLU A 107 -11.71 -0.11 -13.31
C GLU A 107 -10.37 0.35 -12.73
N ILE A 108 -9.26 -0.02 -13.37
CA ILE A 108 -7.91 0.35 -12.95
C ILE A 108 -7.00 0.48 -14.17
N GLY A 109 -6.26 1.58 -14.29
CA GLY A 109 -5.38 1.83 -15.44
C GLY A 109 -4.12 0.96 -15.43
N GLY A 110 -4.25 -0.36 -15.54
CA GLY A 110 -3.16 -1.33 -15.51
C GLY A 110 -3.63 -2.72 -15.08
N PHE A 111 -2.69 -3.60 -14.74
CA PHE A 111 -2.98 -4.92 -14.19
C PHE A 111 -3.01 -4.86 -12.66
N ALA A 112 -4.00 -5.51 -12.04
CA ALA A 112 -4.05 -5.66 -10.60
C ALA A 112 -4.61 -7.02 -10.17
N VAL A 113 -4.39 -7.36 -8.91
CA VAL A 113 -4.88 -8.60 -8.31
C VAL A 113 -5.53 -8.32 -6.95
N ALA A 114 -6.65 -8.98 -6.71
CA ALA A 114 -7.26 -9.01 -5.38
C ALA A 114 -6.51 -10.02 -4.51
N LEU A 115 -6.16 -9.63 -3.29
CA LEU A 115 -5.48 -10.46 -2.31
C LEU A 115 -6.50 -11.10 -1.35
N THR A 116 -6.16 -12.24 -0.76
CA THR A 116 -6.99 -12.94 0.23
C THR A 116 -7.37 -12.09 1.46
N ASN A 117 -6.57 -11.09 1.81
CA ASN A 117 -6.86 -10.14 2.89
C ASN A 117 -7.76 -8.96 2.45
N GLY A 118 -8.32 -9.02 1.23
CA GLY A 118 -9.20 -8.01 0.64
C GLY A 118 -8.50 -6.74 0.14
N ALA A 119 -7.16 -6.64 0.24
CA ALA A 119 -6.41 -5.59 -0.43
C ALA A 119 -6.30 -5.87 -1.94
N ILE A 120 -5.92 -4.85 -2.72
CA ILE A 120 -5.69 -4.99 -4.16
C ILE A 120 -4.28 -4.46 -4.47
N ALA A 121 -3.47 -5.30 -5.09
CA ALA A 121 -2.13 -4.95 -5.53
C ALA A 121 -2.15 -4.65 -7.04
N SER A 122 -1.78 -3.44 -7.43
CA SER A 122 -1.62 -3.04 -8.82
C SER A 122 -0.16 -3.07 -9.24
N PHE A 123 0.06 -3.45 -10.49
CA PHE A 123 1.38 -3.59 -11.09
C PHE A 123 1.42 -2.81 -12.40
N ARG A 124 2.46 -1.98 -12.52
CA ARG A 124 2.75 -1.18 -13.71
C ARG A 124 4.23 -1.21 -14.01
N TYR A 125 4.57 -0.80 -15.22
CA TYR A 125 5.94 -0.61 -15.67
C TYR A 125 6.78 -1.87 -15.45
N LYS A 126 6.38 -2.98 -16.09
CA LYS A 126 7.03 -4.29 -15.99
C LYS A 126 7.04 -4.82 -14.54
N CYS A 127 5.96 -4.61 -13.79
CA CYS A 127 5.81 -4.88 -12.36
C CYS A 127 6.78 -4.13 -11.42
N ARG A 128 7.46 -3.08 -11.90
CA ARG A 128 8.39 -2.29 -11.08
C ARG A 128 7.71 -1.20 -10.29
N ASP A 129 6.60 -0.66 -10.79
CA ASP A 129 5.76 0.27 -10.05
C ASP A 129 4.58 -0.49 -9.44
N ILE A 130 4.49 -0.46 -8.12
CA ILE A 130 3.56 -1.30 -7.37
C ILE A 130 2.68 -0.40 -6.50
N GLY A 131 1.36 -0.59 -6.61
CA GLY A 131 0.37 0.09 -5.79
C GLY A 131 -0.35 -0.90 -4.88
N LEU A 132 -0.67 -0.49 -3.66
CA LEU A 132 -1.49 -1.26 -2.74
C LEU A 132 -2.71 -0.43 -2.34
N TYR A 133 -3.87 -0.84 -2.84
CA TYR A 133 -5.18 -0.37 -2.38
C TYR A 133 -5.62 -1.21 -1.19
N ILE A 134 -6.14 -0.57 -0.15
CA ILE A 134 -6.49 -1.28 1.10
C ILE A 134 -7.77 -2.11 0.95
N ASN A 135 -8.59 -1.83 -0.06
CA ASN A 135 -9.82 -2.53 -0.43
C ASN A 135 -10.28 -2.11 -1.85
N LYS A 136 -11.37 -2.71 -2.34
CA LYS A 136 -11.97 -2.39 -3.64
C LYS A 136 -12.52 -0.98 -3.75
N ASP A 137 -13.11 -0.46 -2.67
CA ASP A 137 -13.66 0.91 -2.66
C ASP A 137 -12.56 1.98 -2.81
N ALA A 138 -11.35 1.68 -2.36
CA ALA A 138 -10.20 2.56 -2.53
C ALA A 138 -9.81 2.77 -4.00
N ILE A 139 -10.15 1.86 -4.91
CA ILE A 139 -9.95 2.07 -6.35
C ILE A 139 -10.82 3.25 -6.83
N LYS A 140 -12.10 3.24 -6.45
CA LYS A 140 -13.07 4.27 -6.86
C LYS A 140 -12.81 5.63 -6.21
N ASN A 141 -12.39 5.62 -4.94
CA ASN A 141 -12.15 6.82 -4.13
C ASN A 141 -10.69 6.90 -3.68
N THR A 142 -9.76 6.90 -4.64
CA THR A 142 -8.33 6.84 -4.35
C THR A 142 -7.86 8.07 -3.56
N ARG A 143 -7.26 7.83 -2.41
CA ARG A 143 -6.61 8.81 -1.53
C ARG A 143 -5.21 8.30 -1.20
N VAL A 144 -4.24 8.80 -1.95
CA VAL A 144 -2.81 8.47 -1.74
C VAL A 144 -2.43 8.77 -0.29
N GLY A 145 -1.80 7.80 0.36
CA GLY A 145 -1.39 7.88 1.76
C GLY A 145 -2.48 7.61 2.80
N LYS A 146 -3.72 7.35 2.38
CA LYS A 146 -4.80 6.94 3.29
C LYS A 146 -5.31 5.54 2.96
N ASN A 147 -5.69 5.33 1.71
CA ASN A 147 -6.26 4.06 1.24
C ASN A 147 -5.53 3.49 0.01
N TYR A 148 -4.51 4.20 -0.49
CA TYR A 148 -3.62 3.77 -1.56
C TYR A 148 -2.17 4.11 -1.23
N PHE A 149 -1.28 3.14 -1.39
CA PHE A 149 0.12 3.24 -0.97
C PHE A 149 1.03 2.71 -2.08
N GLN A 150 2.16 3.38 -2.29
CA GLN A 150 3.03 3.10 -3.43
C GLN A 150 4.37 2.51 -2.99
N PHE A 151 4.87 1.59 -3.81
CA PHE A 151 6.16 0.95 -3.73
C PHE A 151 6.81 0.97 -5.11
N ALA A 152 8.11 0.71 -5.15
CA ALA A 152 8.80 0.49 -6.40
C ALA A 152 9.98 -0.49 -6.26
N PHE A 153 10.31 -1.13 -7.38
CA PHE A 153 11.45 -2.04 -7.50
C PHE A 153 12.44 -1.51 -8.56
N TYR A 154 13.44 -0.78 -8.07
CA TYR A 154 14.47 -0.11 -8.88
C TYR A 154 15.89 -0.46 -8.39
N SER A 155 16.23 -1.76 -8.33
CA SER A 155 17.53 -2.23 -7.82
C SER A 155 18.77 -1.58 -8.47
N PRO A 156 18.80 -1.25 -9.79
CA PRO A 156 19.93 -0.51 -10.39
C PRO A 156 20.10 0.91 -9.84
N GLY A 157 19.10 1.42 -9.13
CA GLY A 157 18.96 2.81 -8.75
C GLY A 157 17.78 3.47 -9.48
N ALA A 158 17.25 4.52 -8.85
CA ALA A 158 16.22 5.39 -9.39
C ALA A 158 16.77 6.79 -9.61
N SER A 159 16.09 7.61 -10.41
CA SER A 159 16.51 8.99 -10.65
C SER A 159 16.52 9.86 -9.39
N GLY A 160 17.44 10.82 -9.34
CA GLY A 160 17.58 11.79 -8.25
C GLY A 160 18.11 11.18 -6.95
N ASN A 161 17.72 11.76 -5.81
CA ASN A 161 18.15 11.33 -4.48
C ASN A 161 17.65 9.92 -4.12
N ARG A 162 16.66 9.42 -4.87
CA ARG A 162 16.06 8.10 -4.66
C ARG A 162 17.04 6.97 -4.86
N SER A 163 18.02 7.11 -5.74
CA SER A 163 19.02 6.07 -6.01
C SER A 163 19.63 5.49 -4.72
N LYS A 164 19.93 6.37 -3.75
CA LYS A 164 20.47 6.00 -2.42
C LYS A 164 19.61 5.01 -1.65
N TYR A 165 18.30 5.00 -1.91
CA TYR A 165 17.33 4.19 -1.19
C TYR A 165 16.91 2.93 -1.93
N PHE A 166 17.03 2.89 -3.25
CA PHE A 166 16.64 1.75 -4.09
C PHE A 166 17.81 0.88 -4.54
N LYS A 167 19.04 1.43 -4.64
CA LYS A 167 20.18 0.71 -5.21
C LYS A 167 20.52 -0.55 -4.41
N GLY A 168 20.59 -1.70 -5.09
CA GLY A 168 20.91 -3.01 -4.52
C GLY A 168 19.84 -3.56 -3.58
N LYS A 169 18.59 -3.09 -3.70
CA LYS A 169 17.48 -3.50 -2.84
C LYS A 169 16.34 -4.13 -3.65
N GLY A 170 15.52 -4.89 -2.95
CA GLY A 170 14.23 -5.38 -3.44
C GLY A 170 13.20 -4.25 -3.57
N MET A 171 11.94 -4.57 -3.29
CA MET A 171 10.87 -3.58 -3.31
C MET A 171 11.02 -2.62 -2.14
N GLU A 172 11.01 -1.33 -2.42
CA GLU A 172 11.06 -0.26 -1.41
C GLU A 172 9.84 0.66 -1.52
N PRO A 173 9.40 1.29 -0.41
CA PRO A 173 8.40 2.34 -0.48
C PRO A 173 8.78 3.43 -1.47
N TYR A 174 7.78 3.93 -2.21
CA TYR A 174 7.99 5.08 -3.06
C TYR A 174 8.44 6.29 -2.21
N ILE A 175 9.37 7.05 -2.79
CA ILE A 175 9.81 8.34 -2.31
C ILE A 175 9.95 9.28 -3.51
N ASN A 176 9.81 10.58 -3.29
CA ASN A 176 10.03 11.60 -4.31
C ASN A 176 11.51 11.72 -4.73
N GLY A 177 11.72 12.14 -5.98
CA GLY A 177 13.02 12.31 -6.64
C GLY A 177 13.97 13.25 -5.89
N ASP A 178 13.40 14.26 -5.27
CA ASP A 178 14.05 15.41 -4.67
C ASP A 178 14.01 15.39 -3.13
N TRP A 179 13.53 14.29 -2.52
CA TRP A 179 13.53 14.14 -1.07
C TRP A 179 14.95 14.38 -0.52
N ASP A 180 15.05 15.27 0.46
CA ASP A 180 16.32 15.74 1.03
C ASP A 180 16.75 14.96 2.30
N GLY A 181 15.99 13.93 2.68
CA GLY A 181 16.25 13.14 3.89
C GLY A 181 15.52 13.64 5.14
N THR A 182 14.84 14.78 5.07
CA THR A 182 14.11 15.37 6.20
C THR A 182 12.66 14.88 6.27
N THR A 183 12.03 15.02 7.44
CA THR A 183 10.59 14.71 7.61
C THR A 183 9.68 15.85 7.12
N LYS A 184 10.07 17.11 7.38
CA LYS A 184 9.26 18.32 7.15
C LYS A 184 10.02 19.31 6.27
N GLY A 185 9.30 20.28 5.71
CA GLY A 185 9.85 21.24 4.73
C GLY A 185 9.34 20.93 3.33
N SER A 186 9.62 21.80 2.37
CA SER A 186 9.08 21.68 0.99
C SER A 186 9.52 20.39 0.28
N LYS A 187 10.68 19.85 0.66
CA LYS A 187 11.24 18.59 0.12
C LYS A 187 11.26 17.46 1.14
N GLY A 188 10.67 17.64 2.33
CA GLY A 188 10.61 16.59 3.36
C GLY A 188 9.55 15.55 3.04
N LEU A 189 9.55 14.42 3.76
CA LEU A 189 8.58 13.34 3.53
C LEU A 189 7.12 13.81 3.58
N TYR A 190 6.77 14.71 4.52
CA TYR A 190 5.40 15.16 4.75
C TYR A 190 4.88 16.14 3.69
N SER A 191 5.72 16.57 2.73
CA SER A 191 5.29 17.50 1.68
C SER A 191 4.46 16.83 0.58
N ASP A 192 4.49 15.50 0.47
CA ASP A 192 3.83 14.76 -0.60
C ASP A 192 3.25 13.43 -0.09
N SER A 193 1.97 13.20 -0.36
CA SER A 193 1.27 11.97 0.05
C SER A 193 1.82 10.71 -0.61
N ARG A 194 2.54 10.82 -1.74
CA ARG A 194 3.21 9.68 -2.38
C ARG A 194 4.32 9.09 -1.51
N ASN A 195 4.91 9.88 -0.61
CA ASN A 195 5.90 9.43 0.37
C ASN A 195 5.30 8.67 1.56
N ALA A 196 3.96 8.59 1.64
CA ALA A 196 3.22 7.98 2.75
C ALA A 196 3.76 6.62 3.19
N THR A 197 3.97 5.73 2.22
CA THR A 197 4.48 4.38 2.50
C THR A 197 5.85 4.44 3.18
N LYS A 198 6.72 5.38 2.77
CA LYS A 198 8.04 5.57 3.38
C LYS A 198 7.94 6.10 4.80
N ILE A 199 7.05 7.07 5.04
CA ILE A 199 6.78 7.59 6.39
C ILE A 199 6.38 6.44 7.32
N ILE A 200 5.45 5.60 6.87
CA ILE A 200 4.96 4.46 7.66
C ILE A 200 6.06 3.43 7.87
N GLN A 201 6.85 3.10 6.84
CA GLN A 201 8.00 2.18 6.95
C GLN A 201 9.01 2.67 8.00
N LEU A 202 9.41 3.94 7.96
CA LEU A 202 10.39 4.52 8.89
C LEU A 202 9.86 4.55 10.33
N ASN A 203 8.54 4.51 10.53
CA ASN A 203 7.89 4.40 11.82
C ASN A 203 7.54 2.94 12.17
N ASN A 204 8.36 1.97 11.73
CA ASN A 204 8.14 0.54 12.00
C ASN A 204 6.78 0.01 11.53
N TRP A 205 6.33 0.49 10.37
CA TRP A 205 5.01 0.21 9.81
C TRP A 205 3.84 0.70 10.67
N LYS A 206 4.07 1.75 11.47
CA LYS A 206 3.04 2.45 12.24
C LYS A 206 2.75 3.82 11.65
N ILE A 207 1.47 4.19 11.63
CA ILE A 207 1.05 5.53 11.22
C ILE A 207 1.33 6.49 12.38
N PRO A 208 2.23 7.47 12.22
CA PRO A 208 2.58 8.36 13.33
C PRO A 208 1.42 9.28 13.71
N LYS A 209 1.44 9.81 14.95
CA LYS A 209 0.36 10.69 15.45
C LYS A 209 0.23 11.99 14.64
N ASP A 210 1.34 12.50 14.12
CA ASP A 210 1.42 13.72 13.31
C ASP A 210 1.28 13.45 11.81
N TYR A 211 0.82 12.25 11.42
CA TYR A 211 0.69 11.87 10.02
C TYR A 211 -0.31 12.76 9.27
N PRO A 212 0.13 13.48 8.22
CA PRO A 212 -0.68 14.55 7.62
C PRO A 212 -1.78 14.03 6.69
N PHE A 213 -1.68 12.79 6.19
CA PHE A 213 -2.53 12.31 5.10
C PHE A 213 -3.76 11.53 5.57
N TRP A 214 -4.01 11.43 6.88
CA TRP A 214 -5.13 10.63 7.40
C TRP A 214 -6.47 11.35 7.41
N LYS A 215 -6.48 12.69 7.49
CA LYS A 215 -7.70 13.50 7.57
C LYS A 215 -8.41 13.51 6.22
#